data_AF-A0A973L0J8-F1
#
_entry.id   AF-A0A973L0J8-F1
#
_cell.length_a   1.000
_cell.length_b   1.000
_cell.length_c   1.000
_cell.angle_alpha   90.00
_cell.angle_beta   90.00
_cell.angle_gamma   90.00
#
_symmetry.space_group_name_H-M   'P 1'
#
loop_
_entity.id
_entity.type
_entity.pdbx_description
1 polymer ?
#
loop_
_entity_poly.entity_id
_entity_poly.type
_entity_poly.pdbx_seq_one_letter_code
_entity_poly.pdbx_strand_id
1 'polypeptide(L)' 'MSENGAPPGADAALLGFARALRAAGVDASAERVHAFLRAVDELRAGMRADVYWAGRLTLCGGRDDLDRYERVFA' A
#
# COMPACT_ATOMS: atom_id res chain seq x y z
N MET A 1 -7.41 21.49 10.80
CA MET A 1 -6.53 20.31 10.84
C MET A 1 -7.46 19.11 10.93
N SER A 2 -7.96 18.63 9.79
CA SER A 2 -8.97 17.58 9.77
C SER A 2 -8.29 16.24 9.90
N GLU A 3 -8.30 15.70 11.10
CA GLU A 3 -7.98 14.29 11.37
C GLU A 3 -9.13 13.44 10.85
N ASN A 4 -9.18 13.20 9.54
CA ASN A 4 -10.02 12.14 9.00
C ASN A 4 -9.20 10.86 8.94
N GLY A 5 -8.73 10.42 10.11
CA GLY A 5 -8.08 9.13 10.26
C GLY A 5 -9.03 8.07 9.73
N ALA A 6 -8.57 7.29 8.76
CA ALA A 6 -9.32 6.15 8.26
C ALA A 6 -9.79 5.30 9.46
N PRO A 7 -10.95 4.62 9.39
CA PRO A 7 -11.38 3.76 10.48
C PRO A 7 -10.23 2.80 10.82
N PRO A 8 -9.96 2.50 12.10
CA PRO A 8 -8.75 1.76 12.52
C PRO A 8 -8.56 0.39 11.84
N GLY A 9 -9.60 -0.16 11.20
CA GLY A 9 -9.51 -1.34 10.36
C GLY A 9 -8.86 -1.12 8.98
N ALA A 10 -8.94 0.08 8.41
CA ALA A 10 -8.36 0.42 7.12
C ALA A 10 -6.82 0.44 7.20
N ASP A 11 -6.24 1.11 8.20
CA ASP A 11 -4.79 1.12 8.40
C ASP A 11 -4.23 -0.28 8.67
N ALA A 12 -4.95 -1.07 9.48
CA ALA A 12 -4.60 -2.46 9.73
C ALA A 12 -4.63 -3.32 8.45
N ALA A 13 -5.60 -3.09 7.56
CA ALA A 13 -5.68 -3.76 6.27
C ALA A 13 -4.53 -3.35 5.33
N LEU A 14 -4.19 -2.05 5.26
CA LEU A 14 -3.08 -1.54 4.46
C LEU A 14 -1.72 -2.06 4.95
N LEU A 15 -1.52 -2.12 6.27
CA LEU A 15 -0.34 -2.74 6.88
C LEU A 15 -0.31 -4.25 6.65
N GLY A 16 -1.46 -4.92 6.70
CA GLY A 16 -1.61 -6.33 6.36
C GLY A 16 -1.21 -6.62 4.91
N PHE A 17 -1.65 -5.77 3.98
CA PHE A 17 -1.26 -5.83 2.57
C PHE A 17 0.25 -5.64 2.38
N ALA A 18 0.85 -4.63 3.02
CA ALA A 18 2.31 -4.44 2.98
C ALA A 18 3.08 -5.67 3.53
N ARG A 19 2.58 -6.33 4.57
CA ARG A 19 3.17 -7.57 5.09
C ARG A 19 3.06 -8.73 4.10
N ALA A 20 1.91 -8.87 3.43
CA ALA A 20 1.71 -9.90 2.40
C ALA A 20 2.68 -9.71 1.23
N LEU A 21 2.91 -8.46 0.80
CA LEU A 21 3.90 -8.13 -0.23
C LEU A 21 5.33 -8.50 0.19
N ARG A 22 5.72 -8.22 1.44
CA ARG A 22 7.03 -8.67 1.97
C ARG A 22 7.17 -10.18 1.95
N ALA A 23 6.11 -10.91 2.34
CA ALA A 23 6.10 -12.37 2.28
C ALA A 23 6.22 -12.90 0.84
N ALA A 24 5.74 -12.15 -0.15
CA ALA A 24 5.89 -12.45 -1.57
C ALA A 24 7.25 -12.05 -2.16
N GLY A 25 8.11 -11.38 -1.37
CA GLY A 25 9.46 -10.97 -1.76
C GLY A 25 9.58 -9.55 -2.33
N VAL A 26 8.58 -8.69 -2.16
CA VAL A 26 8.70 -7.25 -2.46
C VAL A 26 9.46 -6.57 -1.33
N ASP A 27 10.46 -5.75 -1.66
CA ASP A 27 11.16 -4.90 -0.69
C ASP A 27 10.28 -3.70 -0.27
N ALA A 28 9.22 -3.97 0.48
CA ALA A 28 8.36 -2.95 1.05
C ALA A 28 9.00 -2.39 2.33
N SER A 29 10.15 -1.71 2.22
CA SER A 29 10.83 -1.08 3.36
C SER A 29 9.93 -0.16 4.19
N ALA A 30 10.32 0.16 5.42
CA ALA A 30 9.51 1.01 6.31
C ALA A 30 9.19 2.39 5.66
N GLU A 31 10.17 2.98 4.98
CA GLU A 31 10.01 4.23 4.22
C GLU A 31 8.96 4.10 3.12
N ARG A 32 9.02 3.03 2.31
CA ARG A 32 8.05 2.78 1.24
C ARG A 32 6.63 2.56 1.77
N VAL A 33 6.50 1.84 2.89
CA VAL A 33 5.20 1.64 3.55
C VAL A 33 4.66 2.95 4.11
N HIS A 34 5.50 3.81 4.69
CA HIS A 34 5.06 5.11 5.15
C HIS A 34 4.61 6.00 3.97
N ALA A 35 5.35 6.00 2.86
CA ALA A 35 4.95 6.70 1.64
C ALA A 35 3.63 6.17 1.06
N PHE A 36 3.40 4.86 1.08
CA PHE A 36 2.15 4.24 0.68
C PHE A 36 0.96 4.72 1.52
N LEU A 37 1.07 4.67 2.85
CA LEU A 37 0.01 5.11 3.76
C LEU A 37 -0.34 6.59 3.56
N ARG A 38 0.69 7.44 3.38
CA ARG A 38 0.50 8.86 3.05
C ARG A 38 -0.22 9.05 1.72
N ALA A 39 0.19 8.33 0.68
CA ALA A 39 -0.46 8.43 -0.63
C ALA A 39 -1.93 7.99 -0.60
N VAL A 40 -2.26 6.95 0.17
CA VAL A 40 -3.65 6.48 0.34
C VAL A 40 -4.51 7.48 1.14
N ASP A 41 -3.92 8.15 2.13
CA ASP A 41 -4.59 9.21 2.90
C ASP A 41 -4.93 10.42 2.00
N GLU A 42 -3.99 10.84 1.15
CA GLU A 42 -4.18 11.93 0.18
C GLU A 42 -5.23 11.62 -0.90
N LEU A 43 -5.25 10.38 -1.42
CA LEU A 43 -6.20 9.95 -2.45
C LEU A 43 -7.61 9.66 -1.89
N ARG A 44 -7.77 9.69 -0.56
CA ARG A 44 -8.91 9.18 0.20
C ARG A 44 -9.08 7.66 0.00
N ALA A 45 -8.76 6.90 1.05
CA ALA A 45 -8.76 5.43 1.13
C ALA A 45 -10.08 4.67 0.83
N GLY A 46 -11.06 5.27 0.14
CA GLY A 46 -12.38 4.71 -0.09
C GLY A 46 -12.48 3.79 -1.31
N MET A 47 -11.55 3.85 -2.26
CA MET A 47 -11.60 3.03 -3.47
C MET A 47 -10.39 2.11 -3.63
N ARG A 48 -10.68 0.84 -3.98
CA ARG A 48 -9.65 -0.18 -4.24
C ARG A 48 -8.65 0.27 -5.32
N ALA A 49 -9.09 1.08 -6.28
CA ALA A 49 -8.23 1.63 -7.33
C ALA A 49 -7.17 2.61 -6.78
N ASP A 50 -7.50 3.41 -5.76
CA ASP A 50 -6.56 4.35 -5.16
C ASP A 50 -5.47 3.62 -4.37
N VAL A 51 -5.86 2.57 -3.64
CA VAL A 51 -4.93 1.67 -2.94
C VAL A 51 -4.01 0.95 -3.94
N TYR A 52 -4.56 0.51 -5.06
CA TYR A 52 -3.80 -0.12 -6.15
C TYR A 52 -2.71 0.81 -6.69
N TRP A 53 -3.09 2.02 -7.11
CA TRP A 53 -2.15 2.97 -7.71
C TRP A 53 -1.15 3.51 -6.69
N ALA A 54 -1.59 3.82 -5.47
CA ALA A 54 -0.69 4.24 -4.39
C ALA A 54 0.36 3.16 -4.09
N GLY A 55 -0.06 1.89 -3.97
CA GLY A 55 0.86 0.79 -3.68
C GLY A 55 1.83 0.54 -4.83
N ARG A 56 1.37 0.56 -6.09
CA ARG A 56 2.25 0.42 -7.26
C ARG A 56 3.31 1.51 -7.34
N LEU A 57 2.96 2.76 -7.04
CA LEU A 57 3.87 3.90 -7.13
C LEU A 57 4.91 3.96 -5.99
N THR A 58 4.59 3.39 -4.83
CA THR A 58 5.42 3.54 -3.61
C THR A 58 6.15 2.25 -3.23
N LEU A 59 5.53 1.09 -3.42
CA LEU A 59 6.04 -0.21 -2.97
C LEU A 59 6.83 -0.96 -4.04
N CYS A 60 6.64 -0.65 -5.33
CA CYS A 60 7.35 -1.32 -6.42
C CYS A 60 8.63 -0.55 -6.77
N GLY A 61 9.79 -1.19 -6.66
CA GLY A 61 11.10 -0.62 -7.03
C GLY A 61 11.63 -1.10 -8.38
N GLY A 62 11.10 -2.21 -8.91
CA GLY A 62 11.51 -2.78 -10.19
C GLY A 62 10.47 -3.72 -10.79
N ARG A 63 10.83 -4.35 -11.92
CA ARG A 63 9.89 -5.18 -12.69
C ARG A 63 9.41 -6.42 -11.94
N ASP A 64 10.30 -7.11 -11.23
CA ASP A 64 9.92 -8.26 -10.41
C ASP A 64 8.95 -7.90 -9.27
N ASP A 65 9.02 -6.67 -8.76
CA ASP A 65 8.09 -6.22 -7.72
C ASP A 65 6.68 -6.05 -8.29
N LEU A 66 6.54 -5.64 -9.55
CA LEU A 66 5.24 -5.53 -10.21
C LEU A 66 4.56 -6.90 -10.32
N ASP A 67 5.27 -7.93 -10.78
CA ASP A 67 4.69 -9.29 -10.91
C ASP A 67 4.31 -9.89 -9.55
N ARG A 68 5.03 -9.54 -8.47
CA ARG A 68 4.65 -9.92 -7.10
C ARG A 68 3.46 -9.10 -6.59
N TYR A 69 3.45 -7.80 -6.89
CA TYR A 69 2.40 -6.88 -6.49
C TYR A 69 1.05 -7.30 -7.09
N GLU A 70 0.99 -7.55 -8.41
CA GLU A 70 -0.23 -7.98 -9.09
C GLU A 70 -0.77 -9.29 -8.50
N ARG A 71 0.11 -10.25 -8.16
CA ARG A 71 -0.29 -11.53 -7.54
C ARG A 71 -0.90 -11.38 -6.15
N VAL A 72 -0.39 -10.45 -5.34
CA VAL A 72 -0.89 -10.20 -3.98
C VAL A 72 -2.13 -9.31 -4.01
N PHE A 73 -2.25 -8.44 -5.02
CA PHE A 73 -3.36 -7.51 -5.13
C PHE A 73 -4.62 -8.12 -5.77
N ALA A 74 -4.48 -9.15 -6.60
CA ALA A 74 -5.59 -9.84 -7.28
C ALA A 74 -6.71 -10.26 -6.30
#